data_AF-A0A644ZCQ6-F1
#
_entry.id   AF-A0A644ZCQ6-F1
#
_cell.length_a   1.000
_cell.length_b   1.000
_cell.length_c   1.000
_cell.angle_alpha   90.00
_cell.angle_beta   90.00
_cell.angle_gamma   90.00
#
_symmetry.space_group_name_H-M   'P 1'
#
loop_
_entity.id
_entity.type
_entity.pdbx_description
1 polymer ?
#
loop_
_entity_poly.entity_id
_entity_poly.type
_entity_poly.pdbx_seq_one_letter_code
_entity_poly.pdbx_strand_id
1 'polypeptide(L)' 'MAYFQVGGGIVWDSDAEMEYEETLVKAKALIEALQAELPEGE' A
#
# COMPACT_ATOMS: atom_id res chain seq x y z
N MET A 1 -2.09 5.66 -17.17
CA MET A 1 -2.31 4.84 -15.97
C MET A 1 -0.96 4.39 -15.44
N ALA A 2 -0.71 4.58 -14.14
CA ALA A 2 0.48 4.09 -13.46
C ALA A 2 0.07 2.91 -12.56
N TYR A 3 0.88 1.86 -12.55
CA TYR A 3 0.66 0.68 -11.70
C TYR A 3 1.91 0.44 -10.86
N PHE A 4 1.72 0.18 -9.57
CA PHE A 4 2.80 -0.15 -8.65
C PHE A 4 2.31 -1.21 -7.67
N GLN A 5 3.26 -2.02 -7.19
CA GLN A 5 3.00 -3.08 -6.23
C GLN A 5 3.47 -2.64 -4.85
N VAL A 6 2.76 -3.09 -3.82
CA VAL A 6 3.11 -2.85 -2.41
C VAL A 6 3.08 -4.17 -1.65
N GLY A 7 3.83 -4.24 -0.56
CA GLY A 7 3.97 -5.42 0.26
C GLY A 7 4.85 -5.14 1.48
N GLY A 8 4.95 -6.15 2.35
CA GLY A 8 5.75 -6.15 3.56
C GLY A 8 6.53 -7.46 3.68
N GLY A 9 7.58 -7.45 4.51
CA GLY A 9 8.33 -8.65 4.83
C GLY A 9 7.72 -9.32 6.05
N ILE A 10 7.17 -10.52 5.89
CA ILE A 10 6.57 -11.26 6.99
C ILE A 10 7.64 -12.00 7.80
N VAL A 11 7.63 -11.80 9.12
CA VAL A 11 8.49 -12.50 10.08
C VAL A 11 7.65 -13.32 11.06
N TRP A 12 8.32 -14.07 11.94
CA TRP A 12 7.66 -15.04 12.82
C TRP A 12 6.60 -14.43 13.74
N ASP A 13 6.80 -13.19 14.19
CA ASP A 13 5.93 -12.45 15.09
C ASP A 13 5.11 -11.35 14.40
N SER A 14 5.07 -11.36 13.06
CA SER A 14 4.21 -10.44 12.30
C SER A 14 2.73 -10.68 12.61
N ASP A 15 1.97 -9.58 12.63
CA ASP A 15 0.52 -9.59 12.74
C ASP A 15 -0.11 -9.29 11.37
N ALA A 16 -1.08 -10.11 10.95
CA ALA A 16 -1.65 -10.01 9.62
C ALA A 16 -2.38 -8.68 9.35
N GLU A 17 -3.01 -8.11 10.37
CA GLU A 17 -3.73 -6.83 10.26
C GLU A 17 -2.74 -5.68 10.14
N MET A 18 -1.70 -5.66 10.98
CA MET A 18 -0.64 -4.63 10.89
C MET A 18 0.10 -4.66 9.55
N GLU A 19 0.40 -5.83 8.99
CA GLU A 19 1.09 -5.96 7.70
C GLU A 19 0.20 -5.51 6.54
N TYR A 20 -1.11 -5.76 6.61
CA TYR A 20 -2.08 -5.22 5.66
C TYR A 20 -2.10 -3.68 5.73
N GLU A 21 -2.18 -3.10 6.92
CA GLU A 21 -2.10 -1.65 7.11
C GLU A 21 -0.81 -1.06 6.55
N GLU A 22 0.34 -1.72 6.76
CA GLU A 22 1.63 -1.32 6.18
C GLU A 22 1.55 -1.23 4.65
N THR A 23 0.92 -2.20 3.97
CA THR A 23 0.77 -2.15 2.51
C THR A 23 -0.02 -0.92 2.04
N LEU A 24 -1.10 -0.56 2.75
CA LEU A 24 -1.94 0.60 2.43
C LEU A 24 -1.16 1.91 2.65
N VAL A 25 -0.39 2.00 3.74
CA VAL A 25 0.46 3.16 4.03
C VAL A 25 1.50 3.37 2.93
N LYS A 26 2.17 2.30 2.47
CA LYS A 26 3.12 2.38 1.36
C LYS A 26 2.45 2.78 0.05
N ALA A 27 1.26 2.24 -0.25
CA ALA A 27 0.53 2.61 -1.46
C ALA A 27 0.16 4.08 -1.45
N LYS A 28 -0.35 4.58 -0.31
CA LYS A 28 -0.70 5.98 -0.13
C LYS A 28 0.49 6.91 -0.38
N ALA A 29 1.67 6.58 0.15
CA ALA A 29 2.88 7.37 -0.08
C ALA A 29 3.26 7.44 -1.57
N LEU A 30 3.11 6.34 -2.32
CA LEU A 30 3.36 6.32 -3.76
C LEU A 30 2.35 7.18 -4.54
N ILE A 31 1.08 7.14 -4.16
CA ILE A 31 0.02 7.96 -4.77
C ILE A 31 0.28 9.45 -4.53
N GLU A 32 0.59 9.82 -3.29
CA GLU A 32 0.91 11.20 -2.90
C GLU A 32 2.13 11.73 -3.64
N ALA A 33 3.20 10.93 -3.74
CA ALA A 33 4.41 11.30 -4.47
C ALA A 33 4.15 11.55 -5.96
N LEU A 34 3.19 10.84 -6.55
CA LEU A 34 2.77 11.01 -7.94
C LEU A 34 1.73 12.12 -8.13
N GLN A 35 1.27 12.76 -7.04
CA GLN A 35 0.14 13.71 -7.06
C GLN A 35 -1.10 13.13 -7.77
N ALA A 36 -1.30 11.81 -7.64
CA ALA A 36 -2.38 11.10 -8.31
C ALA A 36 -3.63 11.07 -7.44
N GLU A 37 -4.80 11.05 -8.06
CA GLU A 37 -6.05 10.75 -7.39
C GLU A 37 -6.34 9.25 -7.47
N LEU A 38 -6.85 8.68 -6.39
CA LEU A 38 -7.31 7.31 -6.39
C LEU A 38 -8.57 7.21 -7.26
N PRO A 39 -8.63 6.27 -8.21
CA PRO A 39 -9.87 6.01 -8.92
C PRO A 39 -10.94 5.55 -7.93
N GLU A 40 -12.16 6.05 -8.08
CA GLU A 40 -13.31 5.49 -7.38
C GLU A 40 -13.49 4.03 -7.83
N GLY A 41 -13.72 3.13 -6.87
CA GLY A 41 -13.80 1.69 -7.16
C GLY A 41 -14.94 1.37 -8.12
N GLU A 42 -14.66 0.53 -9.11
CA GLU A 42 -15.68 -0.19 -9.89
C GLU A 42 -16.35 -1.29 -9.04
#